data_AF-A0A358Y3R8-F1
#
_entry.id   AF-A0A358Y3R8-F1
#
_cell.length_a   1.000
_cell.length_b   1.000
_cell.length_c   1.000
_cell.angle_alpha   90.00
_cell.angle_beta   90.00
_cell.angle_gamma   90.00
#
_symmetry.space_group_name_H-M   'P 1'
#
loop_
_entity.id
_entity.type
_entity.pdbx_description
1 polymer ?
#
loop_
_entity_poly.entity_id
_entity_poly.type
_entity_poly.pdbx_seq_one_letter_code
_entity_poly.pdbx_strand_id
1 'polypeptide(L)'
;MRLIAHRGNWAGKQLEFENRPDYILSAVKYGYDAEVDLWLQNDIQYLGHDAPEYSINEMFLINLNKNLWIHAKNIAAIEWLSKTNLHWFWHENDKITMTNKGYIWTYPEVFISNSIINQPSDNSLFWNDKLWKNTDFIGICHDDLNSCKTKFSQ
;
A
#
# COMPACT_ATOMS: atom_id res chain seq x y z
N MET A 1 -1.03 6.80 -13.21
CA MET A 1 -1.57 5.80 -12.28
C MET A 1 -0.43 5.25 -11.42
N ARG A 2 -0.67 5.02 -10.12
CA ARG A 2 0.29 4.43 -9.18
C ARG A 2 0.10 2.92 -9.12
N LEU A 3 1.19 2.16 -9.20
CA LEU A 3 1.20 0.72 -8.96
C LEU A 3 1.92 0.50 -7.63
N ILE A 4 1.19 0.02 -6.64
CA ILE A 4 1.61 -0.04 -5.24
C ILE A 4 1.69 -1.50 -4.83
N ALA A 5 2.89 -1.94 -4.44
CA ALA A 5 3.15 -3.31 -4.04
C ALA A 5 2.61 -3.50 -2.62
N HIS A 6 1.54 -4.28 -2.48
CA HIS A 6 0.90 -4.51 -1.19
C HIS A 6 1.87 -5.26 -0.28
N ARG A 7 2.27 -4.63 0.83
CA ARG A 7 3.30 -5.15 1.75
C ARG A 7 4.61 -5.54 1.07
N GLY A 8 4.90 -4.97 -0.11
CA GLY A 8 6.06 -5.31 -0.94
C GLY A 8 5.84 -6.39 -2.01
N ASN A 9 4.70 -7.10 -2.00
CA ASN A 9 4.38 -8.08 -3.03
C ASN A 9 4.15 -7.37 -4.38
N TRP A 10 4.97 -7.70 -5.38
CA TRP A 10 4.85 -7.10 -6.72
C TRP A 10 4.76 -8.12 -7.87
N ALA A 11 5.06 -9.39 -7.60
CA ALA A 11 5.05 -10.49 -8.57
C ALA A 11 4.31 -11.72 -8.04
N GLY A 12 3.20 -11.48 -7.32
CA GLY A 12 2.47 -12.51 -6.60
C GLY A 12 2.72 -12.43 -5.10
N LYS A 13 1.78 -12.97 -4.35
CA LYS A 13 1.80 -12.97 -2.89
C LYS A 13 2.95 -13.82 -2.36
N GLN A 14 3.78 -13.26 -1.48
CA GLN A 14 4.89 -13.94 -0.80
C GLN A 14 4.83 -13.65 0.70
N LEU A 15 4.04 -14.45 1.42
CA LEU A 15 3.72 -14.23 2.84
C LEU A 15 4.96 -14.08 3.72
N GLU A 16 6.01 -14.85 3.45
CA GLU A 16 7.26 -14.85 4.21
C GLU A 16 8.13 -13.59 4.02
N PHE A 17 7.82 -12.78 3.01
CA PHE A 17 8.57 -11.56 2.69
C PHE A 17 7.75 -10.29 2.88
N GLU A 18 6.44 -10.40 3.20
CA GLU A 18 5.59 -9.24 3.47
C GLU A 18 6.23 -8.34 4.53
N ASN A 19 6.21 -7.02 4.28
CA ASN A 19 6.77 -5.99 5.16
C ASN A 19 8.29 -6.09 5.43
N ARG A 20 9.01 -7.05 4.83
CA ARG A 20 10.45 -7.19 5.02
C ARG A 20 11.19 -6.02 4.33
N PRO A 21 12.06 -5.26 5.03
CA PRO A 21 12.60 -4.00 4.50
C PRO A 21 13.33 -4.09 3.15
N ASP A 22 14.10 -5.16 2.93
CA ASP A 22 14.80 -5.40 1.65
C ASP A 22 13.85 -5.83 0.53
N TYR A 23 12.75 -6.51 0.85
CA TYR A 23 11.70 -6.85 -0.11
C TYR A 23 10.94 -5.61 -0.56
N ILE A 24 10.55 -4.73 0.38
CA ILE A 24 9.98 -3.40 0.07
C ILE A 24 10.94 -2.61 -0.84
N LEU A 25 12.23 -2.55 -0.48
CA LEU A 25 13.23 -1.86 -1.28
C LEU A 25 13.34 -2.45 -2.70
N SER A 26 13.18 -3.77 -2.84
CA SER A 26 13.17 -4.41 -4.16
C SER A 26 12.00 -3.91 -5.01
N ALA A 27 10.79 -3.85 -4.48
CA ALA A 27 9.61 -3.36 -5.19
C ALA A 27 9.83 -1.91 -5.68
N VAL A 28 10.37 -1.05 -4.80
CA VAL A 28 10.68 0.34 -5.16
C VAL A 28 11.75 0.42 -6.25
N LYS A 29 12.80 -0.41 -6.18
CA LYS A 29 13.83 -0.49 -7.23
C LYS A 29 13.28 -0.96 -8.58
N TYR A 30 12.23 -1.79 -8.59
CA TYR A 30 11.50 -2.19 -9.81
C TYR A 30 10.57 -1.10 -10.36
N GLY A 31 10.52 0.07 -9.72
CA GLY A 31 9.74 1.22 -10.17
C GLY A 31 8.29 1.22 -9.67
N TYR A 32 7.98 0.41 -8.66
CA TYR A 32 6.68 0.44 -7.98
C TYR A 32 6.72 1.38 -6.77
N ASP A 33 5.55 1.85 -6.35
CA ASP A 33 5.37 2.31 -4.98
C ASP A 33 5.15 1.06 -4.09
N ALA A 34 5.22 1.19 -2.77
CA ALA A 34 4.97 0.08 -1.85
C ALA A 34 4.07 0.53 -0.69
N GLU A 35 3.10 -0.31 -0.35
CA GLU A 35 2.35 -0.18 0.89
C GLU A 35 3.06 -0.99 1.99
N VAL A 36 3.08 -0.45 3.21
CA VAL A 36 3.72 -1.09 4.37
C VAL A 36 2.85 -0.91 5.62
N ASP A 37 2.80 -1.94 6.45
CA ASP A 37 2.14 -1.94 7.73
C ASP A 37 3.13 -1.48 8.83
N LEU A 38 2.88 -0.33 9.45
CA LEU A 38 3.76 0.28 10.45
C LEU A 38 3.16 0.19 11.86
N TRP A 39 3.96 -0.31 12.79
CA TRP A 39 3.73 -0.29 14.23
C TRP A 39 4.74 0.62 14.91
N LEU A 40 4.35 1.19 16.05
CA LEU A 40 5.27 1.80 17.00
C LEU A 40 5.13 1.12 18.37
N GLN A 41 6.24 0.66 18.94
CA GLN A 41 6.28 0.07 20.27
C GLN A 41 7.54 0.53 21.00
N ASN A 42 7.37 1.10 22.20
CA ASN A 42 8.48 1.63 23.01
C ASN A 42 9.40 2.57 22.22
N ASP A 43 8.81 3.50 21.46
CA ASP A 43 9.50 4.46 20.57
C ASP A 43 10.32 3.84 19.41
N ILE A 44 10.17 2.54 19.17
CA ILE A 44 10.81 1.83 18.05
C ILE A 44 9.77 1.54 16.98
N GLN A 45 10.13 1.83 15.72
CA GLN A 45 9.30 1.54 14.55
C GLN A 45 9.51 0.08 14.08
N TYR A 46 8.41 -0.59 13.77
CA TYR A 46 8.41 -1.94 13.24
C TYR A 46 7.50 -2.04 12.02
N LEU A 47 7.91 -2.84 11.03
CA LEU A 47 7.03 -3.26 9.94
C LEU A 47 6.46 -4.66 10.22
N GLY A 48 5.22 -4.91 9.81
CA GLY A 48 4.61 -6.24 9.88
C GLY A 48 3.08 -6.21 9.86
N HIS A 49 2.44 -7.26 9.37
CA HIS A 49 1.00 -7.23 9.12
C HIS A 49 0.16 -7.50 10.38
N ASP A 50 0.35 -8.66 11.00
CA ASP A 50 -0.40 -9.10 12.17
C ASP A 50 0.30 -8.71 13.48
N ALA A 51 1.61 -8.45 13.41
CA ALA A 51 2.45 -8.10 14.55
C ALA A 51 3.62 -7.17 14.12
N PRO A 52 4.25 -6.46 15.07
CA PRO A 52 5.51 -5.74 14.83
C PRO A 52 6.68 -6.73 14.65
N GLU A 53 7.04 -7.05 13.42
CA GLU A 53 8.03 -8.10 13.12
C GLU A 53 9.44 -7.55 12.85
N TYR A 54 9.55 -6.58 11.95
CA TYR A 54 10.84 -6.06 11.47
C TYR A 54 11.12 -4.68 12.05
N SER A 55 12.00 -4.60 13.05
CA SER A 55 12.48 -3.30 13.56
C SER A 55 13.20 -2.54 12.46
N ILE A 56 12.88 -1.28 12.27
CA ILE A 56 13.51 -0.43 11.26
C ILE A 56 14.10 0.84 11.89
N ASN A 57 15.09 1.41 11.21
CA ASN A 57 15.52 2.77 11.46
C ASN A 57 14.55 3.73 10.75
N GLU A 58 14.16 4.85 11.38
CA GLU A 58 13.28 5.86 10.77
C GLU A 58 13.75 6.36 9.40
N MET A 59 15.07 6.36 9.15
CA MET A 59 15.66 6.72 7.86
C MET A 59 15.20 5.82 6.72
N PHE A 60 14.79 4.58 7.01
CA PHE A 60 14.16 3.70 6.01
C PHE A 60 12.91 4.36 5.42
N LEU A 61 12.01 4.86 6.27
CA LEU A 61 10.77 5.52 5.85
C LEU A 61 11.06 6.85 5.16
N ILE A 62 12.01 7.63 5.69
CA ILE A 62 12.38 8.94 5.15
C ILE A 62 12.98 8.80 3.74
N ASN A 63 13.91 7.86 3.55
CA ASN A 63 14.58 7.64 2.27
C ASN A 63 13.61 7.15 1.18
N LEU A 64 12.55 6.44 1.56
CA LEU A 64 11.55 5.90 0.65
C LEU A 64 10.24 6.71 0.64
N ASN A 65 10.18 7.88 1.29
CA ASN A 65 8.95 8.67 1.49
C ASN A 65 8.15 8.96 0.20
N LYS A 66 8.84 9.11 -0.95
CA LYS A 66 8.16 9.38 -2.23
C LYS A 66 7.42 8.17 -2.80
N ASN A 67 7.72 6.98 -2.30
CA ASN A 67 7.24 5.70 -2.82
C ASN A 67 6.49 4.87 -1.78
N LEU A 68 6.49 5.26 -0.50
CA LEU A 68 5.78 4.53 0.55
C LEU A 68 4.37 5.06 0.79
N TRP A 69 3.46 4.11 0.99
CA TRP A 69 2.10 4.30 1.48
C TRP A 69 2.01 3.58 2.84
N ILE A 70 2.00 4.33 3.93
CA ILE A 70 2.14 3.73 5.27
C ILE A 70 0.78 3.48 5.89
N HIS A 71 0.43 2.22 6.06
CA HIS A 71 -0.72 1.80 6.83
C HIS A 71 -0.33 1.72 8.32
N ALA A 72 -0.83 2.66 9.13
CA ALA A 72 -0.58 2.62 10.55
C ALA A 72 -1.42 1.53 11.24
N LYS A 73 -0.77 0.69 12.05
CA LYS A 73 -1.39 -0.47 12.69
C LYS A 73 -1.75 -0.30 14.15
N ASN A 74 -1.24 0.75 14.78
CA ASN A 74 -1.63 1.13 16.14
C ASN A 74 -1.65 2.66 16.34
N ILE A 75 -2.33 3.09 17.41
CA ILE A 75 -2.47 4.51 17.74
C ILE A 75 -1.12 5.19 17.97
N ALA A 76 -0.16 4.48 18.55
CA ALA A 76 1.19 5.00 18.75
C ALA A 76 1.88 5.35 17.41
N ALA A 77 1.73 4.50 16.38
CA ALA A 77 2.22 4.80 15.03
C ALA A 77 1.54 6.05 14.46
N ILE A 78 0.22 6.20 14.62
CA ILE A 78 -0.50 7.41 14.18
C ILE A 78 0.03 8.67 14.87
N GLU A 79 0.20 8.64 16.20
CA GLU A 79 0.67 9.80 16.94
C GLU A 79 2.05 10.23 16.46
N TRP A 80 2.96 9.27 16.23
CA TRP A 80 4.27 9.55 15.66
C TRP A 80 4.18 10.07 14.23
N LEU A 81 3.44 9.38 13.35
CA LEU A 81 3.27 9.74 11.94
C LEU A 81 2.66 11.13 11.76
N SER A 82 1.75 11.55 12.66
CA SER A 82 1.11 12.87 12.63
C SER A 82 2.10 14.04 12.79
N LYS A 83 3.29 13.76 13.34
CA LYS A 83 4.38 14.72 13.54
C LYS A 83 5.39 14.70 12.38
N THR A 84 5.14 13.90 11.34
CA THR A 84 6.03 13.72 10.18
C THR A 84 5.39 14.21 8.88
N ASN A 85 6.20 14.33 7.82
CA ASN A 85 5.73 14.59 6.45
C ASN A 85 5.56 13.29 5.62
N LEU A 86 5.54 12.13 6.27
CA LEU A 86 5.37 10.84 5.60
C LEU A 86 3.94 10.69 5.06
N HIS A 87 3.76 9.86 4.04
CA HIS A 87 2.44 9.50 3.54
C HIS A 87 1.89 8.33 4.33
N TRP A 88 0.77 8.52 5.02
CA TRP A 88 0.17 7.49 5.83
C TRP A 88 -1.36 7.53 5.80
N PHE A 89 -1.95 6.43 6.26
CA PHE A 89 -3.39 6.28 6.47
C PHE A 89 -3.66 5.24 7.55
N TRP A 90 -4.91 5.25 8.03
CA TRP A 90 -5.47 4.22 8.90
C TRP A 90 -6.66 3.59 8.18
N HIS A 91 -6.78 2.28 8.24
CA HIS A 91 -8.02 1.60 7.89
C HIS A 91 -8.06 0.23 8.57
N GLU A 92 -9.25 -0.25 8.93
CA GLU A 92 -9.41 -1.64 9.34
C GLU A 92 -10.44 -2.31 8.43
N ASN A 93 -11.72 -2.13 8.75
CA ASN A 93 -12.85 -2.65 7.97
C ASN A 93 -13.62 -1.53 7.27
N ASP A 94 -13.06 -0.33 7.25
CA ASP A 94 -13.61 0.84 6.56
C ASP A 94 -13.72 0.55 5.07
N LYS A 95 -14.91 0.78 4.49
CA LYS A 95 -15.11 0.63 3.05
C LYS A 95 -14.23 1.59 2.25
N ILE A 96 -13.93 2.75 2.84
CA ILE A 96 -13.12 3.81 2.27
C ILE A 96 -12.42 4.52 3.42
N THR A 97 -11.15 4.88 3.23
CA THR A 97 -10.44 5.83 4.09
C THR A 97 -9.80 6.93 3.23
N MET A 98 -9.30 7.96 3.89
CA MET A 98 -8.52 9.01 3.25
C MET A 98 -7.12 9.03 3.88
N THR A 99 -6.10 9.08 3.03
CA THR A 99 -4.72 9.27 3.49
C THR A 99 -4.50 10.70 3.99
N ASN A 100 -3.46 10.93 4.79
CA ASN A 100 -3.10 12.26 5.28
C ASN A 100 -2.77 13.27 4.15
N LYS A 101 -2.54 12.79 2.92
CA LYS A 101 -2.31 13.60 1.71
C LYS A 101 -3.55 13.77 0.84
N GLY A 102 -4.73 13.39 1.33
CA GLY A 102 -6.02 13.62 0.64
C GLY A 102 -6.39 12.57 -0.42
N TYR A 103 -5.61 11.50 -0.58
CA TYR A 103 -5.97 10.40 -1.48
C TYR A 103 -7.03 9.50 -0.86
N ILE A 104 -8.03 9.09 -1.65
CA ILE A 104 -9.01 8.08 -1.28
C ILE A 104 -8.36 6.70 -1.42
N TRP A 105 -8.46 5.87 -0.38
CA TRP A 105 -8.01 4.48 -0.38
C TRP A 105 -9.21 3.57 -0.10
N THR A 106 -9.50 2.63 -1.00
CA THR A 106 -10.71 1.81 -0.89
C THR A 106 -10.44 0.46 -0.22
N TYR A 107 -11.48 -0.13 0.36
CA TYR A 107 -11.47 -1.55 0.73
C TYR A 107 -11.54 -2.42 -0.54
N PRO A 108 -11.08 -3.68 -0.49
CA PRO A 108 -11.31 -4.63 -1.58
C PRO A 108 -12.75 -4.63 -2.09
N GLU A 109 -12.90 -4.74 -3.42
CA GLU A 109 -14.18 -4.71 -4.15
C GLU A 109 -14.99 -3.40 -4.05
N VAL A 110 -14.39 -2.31 -3.53
CA VAL A 110 -15.00 -0.97 -3.55
C VAL A 110 -14.33 -0.14 -4.66
N PHE A 111 -15.14 0.27 -5.64
CA PHE A 111 -14.67 0.97 -6.84
C PHE A 111 -15.24 2.38 -6.92
N ILE A 112 -14.39 3.39 -6.74
CA ILE A 112 -14.77 4.81 -6.77
C ILE A 112 -13.74 5.59 -7.58
N SER A 113 -14.19 6.54 -8.40
CA SER A 113 -13.29 7.39 -9.20
C SER A 113 -12.33 8.20 -8.32
N ASN A 114 -11.16 8.54 -8.85
CA ASN A 114 -10.10 9.28 -8.17
C ASN A 114 -9.61 8.63 -6.87
N SER A 115 -9.59 7.29 -6.81
CA SER A 115 -9.13 6.52 -5.65
C SER A 115 -8.01 5.53 -5.98
N ILE A 116 -7.33 5.07 -4.93
CA ILE A 116 -6.48 3.88 -4.94
C ILE A 116 -7.35 2.67 -4.64
N ILE A 117 -7.37 1.71 -5.58
CA ILE A 117 -8.11 0.45 -5.42
C ILE A 117 -7.22 -0.58 -4.73
N ASN A 118 -7.63 -1.05 -3.55
CA ASN A 118 -6.88 -2.04 -2.79
C ASN A 118 -7.33 -3.46 -3.09
N GLN A 119 -6.40 -4.34 -3.44
CA GLN A 119 -6.59 -5.78 -3.63
C GLN A 119 -7.89 -6.19 -4.37
N PRO A 120 -8.16 -5.66 -5.58
CA PRO A 120 -9.30 -6.12 -6.37
C PRO A 120 -9.10 -7.58 -6.78
N SER A 121 -10.06 -8.45 -6.48
CA SER A 121 -9.96 -9.89 -6.80
C SER A 121 -9.89 -10.12 -8.31
N ASP A 122 -9.24 -11.20 -8.75
CA ASP A 122 -9.12 -11.53 -10.19
C ASP A 122 -10.47 -11.69 -10.90
N ASN A 123 -11.50 -12.11 -10.17
CA ASN A 123 -12.87 -12.29 -10.68
C ASN A 123 -13.72 -11.02 -10.55
N SER A 124 -13.19 -9.94 -9.98
CA SER A 124 -13.94 -8.70 -9.79
C SER A 124 -14.40 -8.10 -11.11
N LEU A 125 -15.51 -7.36 -11.05
CA LEU A 125 -15.98 -6.53 -12.17
C LEU A 125 -14.89 -5.55 -12.63
N PHE A 126 -13.94 -5.21 -11.76
CA PHE A 126 -12.78 -4.39 -12.11
C PHE A 126 -12.03 -4.94 -13.33
N TRP A 127 -11.76 -6.25 -13.37
CA TRP A 127 -11.00 -6.87 -14.45
C TRP A 127 -11.87 -7.33 -15.62
N ASN A 128 -13.11 -7.74 -15.33
CA ASN A 128 -14.01 -8.34 -16.32
C ASN A 128 -14.83 -7.30 -17.11
N ASP A 129 -15.01 -6.09 -16.57
CA ASP A 129 -15.90 -5.10 -17.14
C ASP A 129 -15.13 -3.93 -17.80
N LYS A 130 -15.80 -3.17 -18.68
CA LYS A 130 -15.27 -1.92 -19.25
C LYS A 130 -15.03 -0.82 -18.20
N LEU A 131 -15.30 -1.09 -16.92
CA LEU A 131 -15.05 -0.20 -15.79
C LEU A 131 -13.63 0.35 -15.87
N TRP A 132 -12.60 -0.50 -15.94
CA TRP A 132 -11.21 -0.02 -15.99
C TRP A 132 -10.86 0.83 -17.22
N LYS A 133 -11.49 0.59 -18.38
CA LYS A 133 -11.27 1.39 -19.61
C LYS A 133 -11.87 2.80 -19.51
N ASN A 134 -12.82 3.00 -18.60
CA ASN A 134 -13.63 4.22 -18.47
C ASN A 134 -13.55 4.84 -17.07
N THR A 135 -12.57 4.48 -16.24
CA THR A 135 -12.50 4.92 -14.85
C THR A 135 -11.25 5.74 -14.56
N ASP A 136 -11.47 6.84 -13.83
CA ASP A 136 -10.45 7.79 -13.40
C ASP A 136 -9.76 7.33 -12.11
N PHE A 137 -9.32 6.07 -12.01
CA PHE A 137 -8.57 5.63 -10.83
C PHE A 137 -7.15 6.20 -10.83
N ILE A 138 -6.65 6.57 -9.66
CA ILE A 138 -5.30 7.14 -9.52
C ILE A 138 -4.24 6.07 -9.28
N GLY A 139 -4.62 4.87 -8.84
CA GLY A 139 -3.71 3.76 -8.60
C GLY A 139 -4.35 2.46 -8.12
N ILE A 140 -3.54 1.42 -8.04
CA ILE A 140 -3.89 0.09 -7.50
C ILE A 140 -2.83 -0.34 -6.50
N CYS A 141 -3.28 -0.88 -5.37
CA CYS A 141 -2.47 -1.66 -4.45
C CYS A 141 -2.80 -3.15 -4.62
N HIS A 142 -1.83 -3.99 -4.99
CA HIS A 142 -2.09 -5.41 -5.28
C HIS A 142 -0.83 -6.27 -5.01
N ASP A 143 -1.03 -7.57 -4.78
CA ASP A 143 0.07 -8.52 -4.52
C ASP A 143 0.82 -8.91 -5.81
N ASP A 144 0.15 -8.83 -6.95
CA ASP A 144 0.72 -9.08 -8.27
C ASP A 144 0.53 -7.86 -9.19
N LEU A 145 1.58 -7.06 -9.32
CA LEU A 145 1.57 -5.87 -10.17
C LEU A 145 1.98 -6.20 -11.62
N ASN A 146 2.58 -7.36 -11.87
CA ASN A 146 2.92 -7.79 -13.23
C ASN A 146 1.66 -8.16 -14.02
N SER A 147 0.71 -8.86 -13.39
CA SER A 147 -0.61 -9.10 -13.99
C SER A 147 -1.36 -7.79 -14.24
N CYS A 148 -1.28 -6.84 -13.30
CA CYS A 148 -1.84 -5.50 -13.47
C CYS A 148 -1.24 -4.79 -14.70
N LYS A 149 0.09 -4.67 -14.80
CA LYS A 149 0.79 -4.01 -15.92
C LYS A 149 0.41 -4.59 -17.28
N THR A 150 0.33 -5.90 -17.37
CA THR A 150 -0.03 -6.61 -18.62
C THR A 150 -1.44 -6.22 -19.07
N LYS A 151 -2.37 -6.06 -18.13
CA LYS A 151 -3.75 -5.63 -18.42
C LYS A 151 -3.83 -4.14 -18.79
N PHE A 152 -2.94 -3.30 -18.24
CA PHE A 152 -2.89 -1.85 -18.55
C PHE A 152 -2.18 -1.46 -19.84
N SER A 153 -1.38 -2.37 -20.41
CA SER A 153 -0.63 -2.11 -21.65
C SER A 153 -1.39 -2.51 -22.93
N GLN A 154 -2.63 -2.98 -22.79
CA GLN A 154 -3.55 -3.43 -23.86
C GLN A 154 -4.69 -2.43 -24.07
#